data_AF-A0A840RYV7-F1
#
_entry.id   AF-A0A840RYV7-F1
#
_cell.length_a   1.000
_cell.length_b   1.000
_cell.length_c   1.000
_cell.angle_alpha   90.00
_cell.angle_beta   90.00
_cell.angle_gamma   90.00
#
_symmetry.space_group_name_H-M   'P 1'
#
loop_
_entity.id
_entity.type
_entity.pdbx_description
1 polymer ?
#
loop_
_entity_poly.entity_id
_entity_poly.type
_entity_poly.pdbx_seq_one_letter_code
_entity_poly.pdbx_strand_id
1 'polypeptide(L)'
;MKADDIKNKIEKLKVEKSQLDKRQRNLEALMNKKKKDEDTRRKIVLGAIILAEIKKRENLRKYVVGLLSTLRERDKELFKEFLEKTEETTSGQ
;
A
#
# COMPACT_ATOMS: atom_id res chain seq x y z
N MET A 1 -25.60 -39.03 -30.95
CA MET A 1 -24.18 -38.67 -30.76
C MET A 1 -23.45 -39.92 -30.29
N LYS A 2 -22.28 -40.24 -30.86
CA LYS A 2 -21.53 -41.42 -30.44
C LYS A 2 -20.85 -41.13 -29.09
N ALA A 3 -20.64 -42.16 -28.27
CA ALA A 3 -20.07 -41.99 -26.93
C ALA A 3 -18.69 -41.28 -26.94
N ASP A 4 -17.93 -41.44 -28.03
CA ASP A 4 -16.63 -40.81 -28.22
C ASP A 4 -16.74 -39.29 -28.50
N ASP A 5 -17.80 -38.84 -29.19
CA ASP A 5 -18.06 -37.42 -29.41
C ASP A 5 -18.34 -36.70 -28.07
N ILE A 6 -19.06 -37.38 -27.17
CA ILE A 6 -19.38 -36.88 -25.83
C ILE A 6 -18.11 -36.79 -24.97
N LYS A 7 -17.25 -37.82 -24.99
CA LYS A 7 -15.96 -37.81 -24.29
C LYS A 7 -15.04 -36.68 -24.75
N ASN A 8 -14.89 -36.51 -26.07
CA ASN A 8 -14.09 -35.45 -26.65
C ASN A 8 -14.61 -34.06 -26.27
N LYS A 9 -15.93 -33.88 -26.21
CA LYS A 9 -16.54 -32.61 -25.78
C LYS A 9 -16.32 -32.34 -24.29
N ILE A 10 -16.41 -33.36 -23.44
CA ILE A 10 -16.11 -33.24 -22.00
C ILE A 10 -14.64 -32.86 -21.78
N GLU A 11 -13.73 -33.46 -22.53
CA GLU A 11 -12.29 -33.17 -22.41
C GLU A 11 -11.96 -31.74 -22.83
N LYS A 12 -12.51 -31.28 -23.96
CA LYS A 12 -12.39 -29.87 -24.39
C LYS A 12 -12.93 -28.91 -23.34
N LEU A 13 -14.12 -29.17 -22.78
CA LEU A 13 -14.71 -28.34 -21.74
C LEU A 13 -13.86 -28.32 -20.45
N LYS A 14 -13.21 -29.44 -20.08
CA LYS A 14 -12.29 -29.47 -18.95
C LYS A 14 -11.05 -28.61 -19.18
N VAL A 15 -10.48 -28.66 -20.38
CA VAL A 15 -9.33 -27.83 -20.76
C VAL A 15 -9.71 -26.35 -20.75
N GLU A 16 -10.84 -25.99 -21.37
CA GLU A 16 -11.36 -24.62 -21.38
C GLU A 16 -11.61 -24.09 -19.96
N LYS A 17 -12.26 -24.89 -19.11
CA LYS A 17 -12.48 -24.52 -17.69
C LYS A 17 -11.17 -24.26 -16.96
N SER A 18 -10.17 -25.14 -17.12
CA SER A 18 -8.85 -24.95 -16.49
C SER A 18 -8.15 -23.68 -16.98
N GLN A 19 -8.28 -23.34 -18.27
CA GLN A 19 -7.75 -22.09 -18.81
C GLN A 19 -8.47 -20.85 -18.27
N LEU A 20 -9.80 -20.92 -18.14
CA LEU A 20 -10.60 -19.84 -17.55
C LEU A 20 -10.28 -19.64 -16.07
N ASP A 21 -10.14 -20.71 -15.29
CA ASP A 21 -9.76 -20.64 -13.87
C ASP A 21 -8.38 -19.98 -13.70
N LYS A 22 -7.41 -20.31 -14.57
CA LYS A 22 -6.09 -19.65 -14.58
C LYS A 22 -6.19 -18.17 -14.91
N ARG A 23 -6.99 -17.80 -15.91
CA ARG A 23 -7.21 -16.40 -16.29
C ARG A 23 -7.86 -15.61 -15.17
N GLN A 24 -8.87 -16.18 -14.51
CA GLN A 24 -9.54 -15.54 -13.38
C GLN A 24 -8.55 -15.25 -12.25
N ARG A 25 -7.76 -16.24 -11.83
CA ARG A 25 -6.73 -16.04 -10.77
C ARG A 25 -5.72 -14.96 -11.15
N ASN A 26 -5.29 -14.91 -12.40
CA ASN A 26 -4.37 -13.88 -12.88
C ASN A 26 -4.99 -12.48 -12.83
N LEU A 27 -6.25 -12.35 -13.25
CA LEU A 27 -6.98 -11.07 -13.18
C LEU A 27 -7.20 -10.60 -11.75
N GLU A 28 -7.55 -11.51 -10.83
CA GLU A 28 -7.67 -11.21 -9.41
C GLU A 28 -6.33 -10.75 -8.81
N ALA A 29 -5.23 -11.41 -9.16
CA ALA A 29 -3.89 -11.01 -8.73
C ALA A 29 -3.52 -9.61 -9.26
N LEU A 30 -3.82 -9.32 -10.52
CA LEU A 30 -3.58 -8.00 -11.12
C LEU A 30 -4.41 -6.90 -10.46
N MET A 31 -5.70 -7.16 -10.20
CA MET A 31 -6.57 -6.21 -9.50
C MET A 31 -6.09 -5.96 -8.07
N ASN A 32 -5.72 -7.00 -7.34
CA ASN A 32 -5.19 -6.87 -5.99
C ASN A 32 -3.87 -6.11 -5.95
N LYS A 33 -2.98 -6.36 -6.92
CA LYS A 33 -1.73 -5.60 -7.06
C LYS A 33 -2.03 -4.13 -7.34
N LYS A 34 -2.86 -3.82 -8.33
CA LYS A 34 -3.25 -2.45 -8.67
C LYS A 34 -3.84 -1.70 -7.46
N LYS A 35 -4.72 -2.36 -6.69
CA LYS A 35 -5.31 -1.78 -5.47
C LYS A 35 -4.25 -1.47 -4.41
N LYS A 36 -3.26 -2.34 -4.22
CA LYS A 36 -2.14 -2.10 -3.29
C LYS A 36 -1.24 -0.97 -3.78
N ASP A 37 -0.97 -0.90 -5.07
CA ASP A 37 -0.15 0.14 -5.68
C ASP A 37 -0.82 1.52 -5.54
N GLU A 38 -2.13 1.60 -5.80
CA GLU A 38 -2.93 2.82 -5.61
C GLU A 38 -2.99 3.25 -4.14
N ASP A 39 -3.18 2.32 -3.21
CA ASP A 39 -3.18 2.61 -1.78
C ASP A 39 -1.81 3.11 -1.29
N THR A 40 -0.73 2.47 -1.77
CA THR A 40 0.64 2.91 -1.49
C THR A 40 0.88 4.32 -2.04
N ARG A 41 0.46 4.59 -3.28
CA ARG A 41 0.58 5.92 -3.89
C ARG A 41 -0.21 6.97 -3.10
N ARG A 42 -1.42 6.64 -2.65
CA ARG A 42 -2.25 7.54 -1.82
C ARG A 42 -1.53 7.90 -0.52
N LYS A 43 -0.97 6.91 0.19
CA LYS A 43 -0.22 7.11 1.44
C LYS A 43 1.00 8.01 1.22
N ILE A 44 1.75 7.80 0.14
CA ILE A 44 2.91 8.62 -0.21
C ILE A 44 2.50 10.07 -0.49
N VAL A 45 1.49 10.29 -1.34
CA VAL A 45 1.05 11.65 -1.72
C VAL A 45 0.49 12.39 -0.50
N LEU A 46 -0.37 11.74 0.30
CA LEU A 46 -0.92 12.33 1.50
C LEU A 46 0.18 12.66 2.52
N GLY A 47 1.12 11.73 2.74
CA GLY A 47 2.27 11.93 3.62
C GLY A 47 3.12 13.13 3.17
N ALA A 48 3.42 13.25 1.88
CA ALA A 48 4.20 14.37 1.35
C ALA A 48 3.51 15.73 1.59
N ILE A 49 2.18 15.80 1.41
CA ILE A 49 1.40 17.02 1.69
C ILE A 49 1.46 17.37 3.17
N ILE A 50 1.25 16.41 4.06
CA ILE A 50 1.31 16.64 5.51
C ILE A 50 2.71 17.08 5.93
N LEU A 51 3.77 16.43 5.42
CA LEU A 51 5.16 16.78 5.70
C LEU A 51 5.50 18.21 5.26
N ALA A 52 4.92 18.69 4.15
CA ALA A 52 5.07 20.09 3.73
C ALA A 52 4.32 21.05 4.66
N GLU A 53 3.16 20.66 5.16
CA GLU A 53 2.31 21.52 5.99
C GLU A 53 2.80 21.64 7.44
N ILE A 54 3.35 20.57 8.03
CA ILE A 54 3.94 20.61 9.38
C ILE A 54 5.13 21.57 9.48
N LYS A 55 5.83 21.86 8.37
CA LYS A 55 6.90 22.87 8.33
C LYS A 55 6.37 24.30 8.46
N LYS A 56 5.10 24.52 8.14
CA LYS A 56 4.44 25.85 8.17
C LYS A 56 3.59 26.03 9.42
N ARG A 57 3.08 24.94 9.99
CA ARG A 57 2.10 24.95 11.09
C ARG A 57 2.58 24.14 12.28
N GLU A 58 3.08 24.83 13.29
CA GLU A 58 3.62 24.21 14.51
C GLU A 58 2.58 23.40 15.30
N ASN A 59 1.32 23.84 15.32
CA ASN A 59 0.23 23.08 15.96
C ASN A 59 -0.02 21.73 15.28
N LEU A 60 0.00 21.70 13.94
CA LEU A 60 -0.12 20.46 13.18
C LEU A 60 1.10 19.57 13.41
N ARG A 61 2.31 20.15 13.44
CA ARG A 61 3.55 19.43 13.75
C ARG A 61 3.45 18.73 15.10
N LYS A 62 3.08 19.45 16.17
CA LYS A 62 2.91 18.89 17.51
C LYS A 62 1.89 17.76 17.53
N TYR A 63 0.77 17.91 16.83
CA TYR A 63 -0.25 16.88 16.72
C TYR A 63 0.31 15.60 16.05
N VAL A 64 0.96 15.74 14.90
CA VAL A 64 1.53 14.62 14.15
C VAL A 64 2.64 13.93 14.95
N VAL A 65 3.57 14.68 15.56
CA VAL A 65 4.63 14.13 16.44
C VAL A 65 4.03 13.40 17.63
N GLY A 66 2.97 13.94 18.23
CA GLY A 66 2.19 13.27 19.28
C GLY A 66 1.68 11.90 18.84
N LEU A 67 1.08 11.80 17.65
CA LEU A 67 0.66 10.51 17.08
C LEU A 67 1.83 9.57 16.83
N LEU A 68 2.96 10.07 16.30
CA LEU A 68 4.14 9.23 16.05
C LEU A 68 4.72 8.65 17.36
N SER A 69 4.59 9.37 18.48
CA SER A 69 5.06 8.89 19.79
C SER A 69 4.28 7.69 20.33
N THR A 70 3.09 7.39 19.79
CA THR A 70 2.29 6.22 20.19
C THR A 70 2.66 4.95 19.41
N LEU A 71 3.57 5.04 18.44
CA LEU A 71 4.01 3.89 17.65
C LEU A 71 4.84 2.91 18.50
N ARG A 72 5.04 1.70 17.99
CA ARG A 72 5.96 0.74 18.60
C ARG A 72 7.39 1.22 18.40
N GLU A 73 8.30 0.85 19.30
CA GLU A 73 9.72 1.28 19.25
C GLU A 73 10.38 1.04 17.89
N ARG A 74 10.16 -0.13 17.29
CA ARG A 74 10.67 -0.45 15.93
C ARG A 74 10.23 0.56 14.87
N ASP A 75 8.98 1.03 14.95
CA ASP A 75 8.44 1.93 13.94
C ASP A 75 8.82 3.38 14.24
N LYS A 76 8.99 3.75 15.52
CA LYS A 76 9.52 5.06 15.93
C LYS A 76 10.90 5.35 15.35
N GLU A 77 11.73 4.32 15.17
CA GLU A 77 13.07 4.47 14.58
C GLU A 77 13.03 5.09 13.18
N LEU A 78 11.94 4.91 12.42
CA LEU A 78 11.76 5.48 11.09
C LEU A 78 11.47 7.00 11.12
N PHE A 79 11.13 7.55 12.29
CA PHE A 79 10.68 8.94 12.44
C PHE A 79 11.52 9.73 13.46
N LYS A 80 12.76 9.29 13.75
CA LYS A 80 13.64 9.94 14.73
C LYS A 80 13.81 11.44 14.48
N GLU A 81 13.91 11.85 13.23
CA GLU A 81 14.02 13.27 12.83
C GLU A 81 12.85 14.16 13.31
N PHE A 82 11.67 13.55 13.56
CA PHE A 82 10.50 14.25 14.08
C PHE A 82 10.34 14.13 15.60
N LEU A 83 10.79 13.00 16.17
CA LEU A 83 10.63 12.67 17.58
C LEU A 83 11.74 13.25 18.46
N GLU A 84 12.95 13.35 17.92
CA GLU A 84 14.07 14.01 18.57
C GLU A 84 13.89 15.53 18.43
N LYS A 85 13.88 16.25 19.55
CA LYS A 85 13.93 17.71 19.52
C LYS A 85 15.28 18.08 18.93
N THR A 86 15.30 18.52 17.67
CA THR A 86 16.44 19.23 17.11
C THR A 86 16.59 20.54 17.89
N GLU A 87 17.45 20.53 18.90
CA GLU A 87 18.00 21.75 19.51
C GLU A 87 19.00 22.39 18.52
N GLU A 88 18.52 22.77 17.34
CA GLU A 88 19.33 23.47 16.35
C GLU A 88 18.49 24.56 15.71
N THR A 89 18.36 25.69 16.39
CA THR A 89 18.42 27.08 15.84
C THR A 89 17.99 28.12 16.89
N THR A 90 18.81 28.33 17.92
CA THR A 90 18.97 29.64 18.58
C THR A 90 20.43 29.83 19.01
N SER A 91 21.34 29.89 18.05
CA SER A 91 22.63 30.58 18.22
C SER A 91 22.91 31.35 16.93
N GLY A 92 22.31 32.53 16.83
CA GLY A 92 22.42 33.37 15.65
C GLY A 92 21.87 34.76 15.93
N GLN A 93 22.76 35.59 16.48
CA GLN A 93 22.68 37.04 16.75
C GLN A 93 22.00 37.47 18.04
#